data_AF-A0A366LN47-F1
#
_entry.id   AF-A0A366LN47-F1
#
_cell.length_a   1.000
_cell.length_b   1.000
_cell.length_c   1.000
_cell.angle_alpha   90.00
_cell.angle_beta   90.00
_cell.angle_gamma   90.00
#
_symmetry.space_group_name_H-M   'P 1'
#
loop_
_entity.id
_entity.type
_entity.pdbx_description
1 polymer ?
#
loop_
_entity_poly.entity_id
_entity_poly.type
_entity_poly.pdbx_seq_one_letter_code
_entity_poly.pdbx_strand_id
1 'polypeptide(L)'
;MGLVLGDPWLWVAVEWSSPGFMKFYMPDGLDGPTVVVLLMAAVVKAAFLWVILRRPAPGALDRRAKMLRRLLYLAVAYTLVLWFPLGLVPDEVGAAFLLGLWTAIDVLYLLVIRWRSRGLRVVAGVLFGVELAGMVGELLDELDVLEFDLGGVLELGLSLGGVAVTLITVVGQSRDGRWSRGTLAAGWASVGVHMLVLPLNIFFGTIPSGGLVIEIVMDAVGLVGVVWMAATAREMPIENRLADPSPARQRVARVGVVAVVVVPVIALIQPEQSPRVAYTGWSGNCYDRPAFGDLKPAERDATFLCLARSTSDGVPPMFPDELSDEAILAYARTLCRAKDREERQAILMRAGSTRALSGVDSSDLVYVCPEIIGATQPELLYSTKEANEAGAAYLAEENAKCRDPWPRTKGVVQATAVYYLFPDGDPGYSVHDPDDEAPVREEEYDGSTLTRLSRSSVLVGHIEDIIDLCLTVKAFRTAPPRRAAGWDLVDEVPIVSRSGRLTVPELTEGDGVGAGAPMPNLAIAGKGHYRLRVYVRTDDAAEEHLVVVFPGASRKRLSLKP
;
A
#
# COMPACT_ATOMS: atom_id res chain seq x y z
N MET A 1 -20.37 -40.62 11.51
CA MET A 1 -19.87 -39.25 11.30
C MET A 1 -18.59 -39.36 10.48
N GLY A 2 -18.67 -39.12 9.17
CA GLY A 2 -17.48 -39.00 8.34
C GLY A 2 -16.85 -37.64 8.59
N LEU A 3 -15.52 -37.60 8.76
CA LEU A 3 -14.76 -36.36 8.81
C LEU A 3 -14.94 -35.67 7.44
N VAL A 4 -15.79 -34.65 7.38
CA VAL A 4 -15.82 -33.73 6.25
C VAL A 4 -14.58 -32.84 6.42
N LEU A 5 -13.48 -33.21 5.76
CA LEU A 5 -12.32 -32.35 5.60
C LEU A 5 -12.77 -31.14 4.77
N GLY A 6 -13.23 -30.09 5.44
CA GLY A 6 -13.62 -28.84 4.78
C GLY A 6 -12.40 -28.06 4.27
N ASP A 7 -12.64 -27.15 3.35
CA ASP A 7 -11.67 -26.26 2.71
C ASP A 7 -10.60 -25.65 3.64
N PRO A 8 -10.91 -25.24 4.89
CA PRO A 8 -9.89 -24.72 5.81
C PRO A 8 -8.78 -25.72 6.13
N TRP A 9 -9.10 -27.01 6.23
CA TRP A 9 -8.10 -28.04 6.52
C TRP A 9 -7.23 -28.37 5.32
N LEU A 10 -7.79 -28.29 4.10
CA LEU A 10 -7.02 -28.42 2.87
C LEU A 10 -6.03 -27.25 2.74
N TRP A 11 -6.49 -26.02 3.03
CA TRP A 11 -5.65 -24.83 3.06
C TRP A 11 -4.48 -24.97 4.04
N VAL A 12 -4.75 -25.28 5.31
CA VAL A 12 -3.70 -25.46 6.33
C VAL A 12 -2.70 -26.56 5.96
N ALA A 13 -3.19 -27.68 5.41
CA ALA A 13 -2.33 -28.79 5.05
C ALA A 13 -1.34 -28.44 3.92
N VAL A 14 -1.74 -27.54 3.02
CA VAL A 14 -0.95 -27.16 1.85
C VAL A 14 -0.09 -25.94 2.15
N GLU A 15 -0.68 -24.82 2.57
CA GLU A 15 0.00 -23.52 2.72
C GLU A 15 0.69 -23.34 4.08
N TRP A 16 0.49 -24.26 5.03
CA TRP A 16 1.04 -24.20 6.39
C TRP A 16 0.75 -22.87 7.12
N SER A 17 -0.30 -22.16 6.67
CA SER A 17 -0.76 -20.90 7.22
C SER A 17 -2.09 -21.08 7.95
N SER A 18 -2.40 -20.12 8.81
CA SER A 18 -3.63 -20.14 9.63
C SER A 18 -4.88 -20.12 8.73
N PRO A 19 -5.97 -20.83 9.10
CA PRO A 19 -7.27 -20.71 8.44
C PRO A 19 -7.82 -19.28 8.40
N GLY A 20 -7.33 -18.39 9.29
CA GLY A 20 -7.69 -16.98 9.28
C GLY A 20 -7.31 -16.27 7.98
N PHE A 21 -6.16 -16.63 7.38
CA PHE A 21 -5.73 -16.09 6.10
C PHE A 21 -6.63 -16.56 4.95
N MET A 22 -7.15 -17.79 5.02
CA MET A 22 -8.10 -18.29 4.03
C MET A 22 -9.36 -17.43 3.95
N LYS A 23 -9.90 -16.95 5.08
CA LYS A 23 -11.08 -16.06 5.07
C LYS A 23 -10.77 -14.68 4.49
N PHE A 24 -9.52 -14.23 4.60
CA PHE A 24 -9.07 -12.97 4.02
C PHE A 24 -8.96 -13.08 2.50
N TYR A 25 -8.37 -14.18 1.99
CA TYR A 25 -8.19 -14.39 0.56
C TYR A 25 -9.43 -14.93 -0.16
N MET A 26 -10.30 -15.66 0.54
CA MET A 26 -11.47 -16.34 -0.02
C MET A 26 -12.64 -16.35 0.98
N PRO A 27 -13.35 -15.22 1.13
CA PRO A 27 -14.49 -15.12 2.05
C PRO A 27 -15.62 -16.09 1.67
N ASP A 28 -15.76 -16.44 0.39
CA ASP A 28 -16.84 -17.29 -0.14
C ASP A 28 -16.47 -18.78 -0.29
N GLY A 29 -15.28 -19.18 0.16
CA GLY A 29 -14.77 -20.56 0.04
C GLY A 29 -13.90 -20.81 -1.20
N LEU A 30 -13.42 -22.05 -1.37
CA LEU A 30 -12.53 -22.40 -2.49
C LEU A 30 -13.34 -22.69 -3.75
N ASP A 31 -12.99 -22.06 -4.87
CA ASP A 31 -13.53 -22.46 -6.17
C ASP A 31 -12.94 -23.82 -6.62
N GLY A 32 -13.66 -24.51 -7.50
CA GLY A 32 -13.25 -25.84 -7.98
C GLY A 32 -11.82 -25.90 -8.53
N PRO A 33 -11.37 -24.94 -9.36
CA PRO A 33 -9.99 -24.85 -9.82
C PRO A 33 -8.97 -24.74 -8.68
N THR A 34 -9.19 -23.88 -7.68
CA THR A 34 -8.27 -23.72 -6.55
C THR A 34 -8.19 -25.00 -5.72
N VAL A 35 -9.31 -25.70 -5.50
CA VAL A 35 -9.30 -27.01 -4.82
C VAL A 35 -8.41 -28.01 -5.57
N VAL A 36 -8.51 -28.07 -6.91
CA VAL A 36 -7.66 -28.96 -7.72
C VAL A 36 -6.18 -28.58 -7.60
N VAL A 37 -5.85 -27.28 -7.65
CA VAL A 37 -4.48 -26.79 -7.49
C VAL A 37 -3.92 -27.13 -6.11
N LEU A 38 -4.69 -26.89 -5.04
CA LEU A 38 -4.29 -27.23 -3.66
C LEU A 38 -4.04 -28.73 -3.51
N LEU A 39 -4.90 -29.59 -4.06
CA LEU A 39 -4.68 -31.04 -4.03
C LEU A 39 -3.40 -31.46 -4.76
N MET A 40 -3.13 -30.85 -5.92
CA MET A 40 -1.88 -31.09 -6.66
C MET A 40 -0.66 -30.61 -5.87
N ALA A 41 -0.73 -29.40 -5.32
CA ALA A 41 0.32 -28.85 -4.46
C ALA A 41 0.56 -29.73 -3.23
N ALA A 42 -0.49 -30.24 -2.59
CA ALA A 42 -0.38 -31.18 -1.46
C ALA A 42 0.46 -32.41 -1.80
N VAL A 43 0.18 -33.05 -2.95
CA VAL A 43 0.91 -34.24 -3.41
C VAL A 43 2.38 -33.90 -3.72
N VAL A 44 2.63 -32.75 -4.33
CA VAL A 44 3.99 -32.27 -4.64
C VAL A 44 4.78 -31.99 -3.36
N LYS A 45 4.21 -31.20 -2.44
CA LYS A 45 4.82 -30.87 -1.14
C LYS A 45 5.11 -32.15 -0.34
N ALA A 46 4.17 -33.10 -0.30
CA ALA A 46 4.39 -34.40 0.34
C ALA A 46 5.52 -35.21 -0.29
N ALA A 47 5.63 -35.22 -1.63
CA ALA A 47 6.72 -35.89 -2.33
C ALA A 47 8.08 -35.22 -2.05
N PHE A 48 8.13 -33.88 -1.98
CA PHE A 48 9.33 -33.13 -1.63
C PHE A 48 9.75 -33.36 -0.19
N LEU A 49 8.82 -33.30 0.77
CA LEU A 49 9.08 -33.64 2.17
C LEU A 49 9.62 -35.06 2.31
N TRP A 50 9.05 -36.03 1.58
CA TRP A 50 9.57 -37.41 1.56
C TRP A 50 11.03 -37.46 1.08
N VAL A 51 11.41 -36.64 0.10
CA VAL A 51 12.80 -36.56 -0.40
C VAL A 51 13.72 -35.85 0.60
N ILE A 52 13.25 -34.79 1.24
CA ILE A 52 13.99 -34.00 2.25
C ILE A 52 14.30 -34.86 3.47
N LEU A 53 13.32 -35.63 3.96
CA LEU A 53 13.41 -36.46 5.17
C LEU A 53 14.17 -37.78 4.97
N ARG A 54 14.66 -38.08 3.75
CA ARG A 54 15.46 -39.29 3.54
C ARG A 54 16.74 -39.25 4.36
N ARG A 55 17.07 -40.40 4.96
CA ARG A 55 18.27 -40.56 5.79
C ARG A 55 19.54 -40.12 5.04
N PRO A 56 20.46 -39.40 5.72
CA PRO A 56 21.77 -39.05 5.18
C PRO A 56 22.51 -40.27 4.63
N ALA A 57 23.28 -40.13 3.55
CA ALA A 57 24.11 -41.23 3.07
C ALA A 57 25.18 -41.56 4.13
N PRO A 58 25.39 -42.85 4.46
CA PRO A 58 26.45 -43.23 5.37
C PRO A 58 27.82 -42.97 4.72
N GLY A 59 28.78 -42.51 5.51
CA GLY A 59 30.15 -42.31 5.05
C GLY A 59 30.94 -41.33 5.93
N ALA A 60 32.26 -41.39 5.82
CA ALA A 60 33.15 -40.49 6.54
C ALA A 60 33.00 -39.05 6.00
N LEU A 61 32.99 -38.08 6.91
CA LEU A 61 33.02 -36.66 6.61
C LEU A 61 34.17 -36.03 7.36
N ASP A 62 34.91 -35.14 6.71
CA ASP A 62 35.80 -34.24 7.42
C ASP A 62 35.01 -33.23 8.28
N ARG A 63 35.70 -32.49 9.14
CA ARG A 63 35.07 -31.53 10.06
C ARG A 63 34.27 -30.46 9.31
N ARG A 64 34.76 -30.01 8.15
CA ARG A 64 34.16 -28.93 7.36
C ARG A 64 32.87 -29.38 6.68
N ALA A 65 32.88 -30.55 6.04
CA ALA A 65 31.70 -31.14 5.43
C ALA A 65 30.66 -31.54 6.48
N LYS A 66 31.08 -32.00 7.67
CA LYS A 66 30.15 -32.23 8.78
C LYS A 66 29.45 -30.94 9.23
N MET A 67 30.16 -29.82 9.27
CA MET A 67 29.59 -28.51 9.59
C MET A 67 28.64 -28.04 8.48
N LEU A 68 29.06 -28.10 7.21
CA LEU A 68 28.23 -27.70 6.07
C LEU A 68 26.93 -28.52 6.01
N ARG A 69 27.01 -29.85 6.20
CA ARG A 69 25.81 -30.70 6.29
C ARG A 69 24.85 -30.23 7.37
N ARG A 70 25.35 -29.88 8.56
CA ARG A 70 24.50 -29.41 9.68
C ARG A 70 23.84 -28.08 9.36
N LEU A 71 24.58 -27.13 8.79
CA LEU A 71 24.04 -25.82 8.43
C LEU A 71 23.02 -25.91 7.28
N LEU A 72 23.24 -26.77 6.29
CA LEU A 72 22.23 -27.01 5.24
C LEU A 72 20.95 -27.63 5.79
N TYR A 73 21.04 -28.56 6.76
CA TYR A 73 19.85 -29.06 7.44
C TYR A 73 19.19 -28.01 8.34
N LEU A 74 19.96 -27.09 8.91
CA LEU A 74 19.43 -25.94 9.65
C LEU A 74 18.69 -24.97 8.72
N ALA A 75 19.23 -24.67 7.54
CA ALA A 75 18.56 -23.88 6.52
C ALA A 75 17.27 -24.56 6.03
N VAL A 76 17.29 -25.88 5.81
CA VAL A 76 16.08 -26.66 5.49
C VAL A 76 15.05 -26.59 6.62
N ALA A 77 15.47 -26.74 7.88
CA ALA A 77 14.58 -26.63 9.02
C ALA A 77 14.02 -25.21 9.19
N TYR A 78 14.82 -24.20 8.85
CA TYR A 78 14.39 -22.81 8.81
C TYR A 78 13.23 -22.60 7.83
N THR A 79 13.43 -22.96 6.57
CA THR A 79 12.41 -22.79 5.53
C THR A 79 11.13 -23.57 5.82
N LEU A 80 11.24 -24.76 6.43
CA LEU A 80 10.06 -25.59 6.69
C LEU A 80 9.29 -25.21 7.97
N VAL A 81 9.98 -24.82 9.04
CA VAL A 81 9.36 -24.73 10.38
C VAL A 81 9.85 -23.54 11.19
N LEU A 82 11.16 -23.22 11.18
CA LEU A 82 11.68 -22.20 12.10
C LEU A 82 11.38 -20.77 11.65
N TRP A 83 10.93 -20.54 10.41
CA TRP A 83 10.48 -19.22 9.96
C TRP A 83 9.35 -18.66 10.84
N PHE A 84 8.40 -19.51 11.26
CA PHE A 84 7.26 -19.09 12.09
C PHE A 84 7.69 -18.55 13.48
N PRO A 85 8.46 -19.30 14.31
CA PRO A 85 8.91 -18.77 15.59
C PRO A 85 9.95 -17.65 15.45
N LEU A 86 10.67 -17.55 14.32
CA LEU A 86 11.56 -16.42 14.06
C LEU A 86 10.79 -15.15 13.67
N GLY A 87 9.61 -15.27 13.08
CA GLY A 87 8.69 -14.13 12.92
C GLY A 87 8.09 -13.61 14.23
N LEU A 88 8.40 -14.23 15.38
CA LEU A 88 8.03 -13.74 16.71
C LEU A 88 9.17 -12.98 17.41
N VAL A 89 10.39 -13.04 16.88
CA VAL A 89 11.50 -12.22 17.36
C VAL A 89 11.55 -10.92 16.56
N PRO A 90 12.21 -9.85 17.06
CA PRO A 90 12.42 -8.65 16.29
C PRO A 90 13.09 -8.96 14.95
N ASP A 91 12.67 -8.27 13.89
CA ASP A 91 13.07 -8.56 12.50
C ASP A 91 14.59 -8.46 12.31
N GLU A 92 15.25 -7.54 13.03
CA GLU A 92 16.71 -7.38 13.03
C GLU A 92 17.43 -8.63 13.56
N VAL A 93 16.82 -9.37 14.49
CA VAL A 93 17.37 -10.64 15.00
C VAL A 93 17.22 -11.73 13.95
N GLY A 94 16.09 -11.76 13.25
CA GLY A 94 15.84 -12.68 12.13
C GLY A 94 16.85 -12.47 11.00
N ALA A 95 17.00 -11.22 10.54
CA ALA A 95 17.95 -10.82 9.51
C ALA A 95 19.40 -11.14 9.90
N ALA A 96 19.82 -10.82 11.13
CA ALA A 96 21.16 -11.13 11.60
C ALA A 96 21.44 -12.64 11.68
N PHE A 97 20.44 -13.45 12.09
CA PHE A 97 20.55 -14.91 12.10
C PHE A 97 20.74 -15.47 10.68
N LEU A 98 19.94 -15.01 9.72
CA LEU A 98 20.02 -15.44 8.33
C LEU A 98 21.35 -15.07 7.68
N LEU A 99 21.78 -13.82 7.86
CA LEU A 99 23.08 -13.35 7.40
C LEU A 99 24.23 -14.23 7.94
N GLY A 100 24.20 -14.52 9.24
CA GLY A 100 25.19 -15.39 9.89
C GLY A 100 25.16 -16.84 9.35
N LEU A 101 23.96 -17.39 9.14
CA LEU A 101 23.77 -18.74 8.61
C LEU A 101 24.31 -18.86 7.18
N TRP A 102 23.91 -17.96 6.28
CA TRP A 102 24.31 -17.98 4.88
C TRP A 102 25.80 -17.69 4.69
N THR A 103 26.35 -16.73 5.44
CA THR A 103 27.80 -16.46 5.46
C THR A 103 28.59 -17.74 5.78
N ALA A 104 28.17 -18.49 6.78
CA ALA A 104 28.84 -19.73 7.18
C ALA A 104 28.69 -20.83 6.11
N ILE A 105 27.53 -20.93 5.47
CA ILE A 105 27.27 -21.87 4.37
C ILE A 105 28.16 -21.57 3.17
N ASP A 106 28.25 -20.32 2.73
CA ASP A 106 29.01 -19.90 1.54
C ASP A 106 30.51 -20.11 1.70
N VAL A 107 31.04 -19.71 2.86
CA VAL A 107 32.44 -19.96 3.20
C VAL A 107 32.73 -21.45 3.18
N LEU A 108 31.83 -22.28 3.72
CA LEU A 108 32.00 -23.73 3.70
C LEU A 108 31.80 -24.32 2.30
N TYR A 109 30.93 -23.79 1.45
CA TYR A 109 30.85 -24.21 0.04
C TYR A 109 32.17 -23.95 -0.69
N LEU A 110 32.78 -22.77 -0.51
CA LEU A 110 34.09 -22.44 -1.08
C LEU A 110 35.20 -23.38 -0.61
N LEU A 111 35.10 -23.89 0.63
CA LEU A 111 36.10 -24.77 1.24
C LEU A 111 35.88 -26.26 0.97
N VAL A 112 34.62 -26.70 0.90
CA VAL A 112 34.24 -28.10 0.78
C VAL A 112 34.20 -28.51 -0.69
N ILE A 113 33.65 -27.70 -1.60
CA ILE A 113 33.59 -28.01 -3.03
C ILE A 113 35.01 -28.00 -3.62
N ARG A 114 35.37 -29.06 -4.35
CA ARG A 114 36.65 -29.13 -5.06
C ARG A 114 36.58 -28.35 -6.36
N TRP A 115 36.82 -27.05 -6.26
CA TRP A 115 36.89 -26.14 -7.41
C TRP A 115 38.07 -26.51 -8.33
N ARG A 116 37.78 -27.07 -9.51
CA ARG A 116 38.80 -27.53 -10.47
C ARG A 116 39.68 -26.40 -11.02
N SER A 117 39.20 -25.15 -11.01
CA SER A 117 39.98 -23.98 -11.43
C SER A 117 39.97 -22.90 -10.34
N ARG A 118 41.08 -22.18 -10.20
CA ARG A 118 41.19 -21.03 -9.29
C ARG A 118 40.22 -19.91 -9.70
N GLY A 119 40.05 -19.67 -11.01
CA GLY A 119 39.12 -18.68 -11.53
C GLY A 119 37.68 -18.94 -11.10
N LEU A 120 37.19 -20.18 -11.22
CA LEU A 120 35.83 -20.54 -10.80
C LEU A 120 35.60 -20.31 -9.30
N ARG A 121 36.62 -20.60 -8.47
CA ARG A 121 36.55 -20.35 -7.03
C ARG A 121 36.51 -18.86 -6.69
N VAL A 122 37.28 -18.04 -7.41
CA VAL A 122 37.27 -16.57 -7.25
C VAL A 122 35.91 -16.01 -7.65
N VAL A 123 35.37 -16.43 -8.81
CA VAL A 123 34.03 -16.02 -9.26
C VAL A 123 32.96 -16.41 -8.24
N ALA A 124 33.00 -17.63 -7.71
CA ALA A 124 32.08 -18.05 -6.65
C ALA A 124 32.20 -17.15 -5.41
N GLY A 125 33.42 -16.85 -4.96
CA GLY A 125 33.65 -15.99 -3.79
C GLY A 125 33.14 -14.55 -3.99
N VAL A 126 33.27 -14.00 -5.20
CA VAL A 126 32.71 -12.68 -5.54
C VAL A 126 31.18 -12.73 -5.50
N LEU A 127 30.56 -13.73 -6.11
CA LEU A 127 29.10 -13.85 -6.14
C LEU A 127 28.50 -14.04 -4.75
N PHE A 128 29.09 -14.89 -3.89
CA PHE A 128 28.68 -15.00 -2.49
C PHE A 128 28.85 -13.67 -1.74
N GLY A 129 29.95 -12.94 -1.99
CA GLY A 129 30.15 -11.62 -1.38
C GLY A 129 29.08 -10.59 -1.77
N VAL A 130 28.61 -10.62 -3.02
CA VAL A 130 27.53 -9.73 -3.50
C VAL A 130 26.19 -10.07 -2.84
N GLU A 131 25.85 -11.36 -2.73
CA GLU A 131 24.64 -11.80 -2.04
C GLU A 131 24.65 -11.37 -0.56
N LEU A 132 25.75 -11.61 0.16
CA LEU A 132 25.88 -11.23 1.57
C LEU A 132 25.87 -9.71 1.76
N ALA A 133 26.42 -8.93 0.83
CA ALA A 133 26.33 -7.47 0.88
C ALA A 133 24.87 -6.99 0.78
N GLY A 134 24.04 -7.71 0.03
CA GLY A 134 22.60 -7.50 -0.01
C GLY A 134 21.90 -7.74 1.32
N MET A 135 22.14 -8.90 1.92
CA MET A 135 21.60 -9.24 3.25
C MET A 135 22.09 -8.29 4.34
N VAL A 136 23.30 -7.74 4.21
CA VAL A 136 23.79 -6.67 5.11
C VAL A 136 23.00 -5.38 4.91
N GLY A 137 22.66 -5.03 3.67
CA GLY A 137 21.79 -3.89 3.38
C GLY A 137 20.44 -4.01 4.06
N GLU A 138 19.77 -5.16 3.92
CA GLU A 138 18.50 -5.47 4.57
C GLU A 138 18.59 -5.38 6.10
N LEU A 139 19.66 -5.91 6.70
CA LEU A 139 19.88 -5.78 8.15
C LEU A 139 20.12 -4.33 8.61
N LEU A 140 20.80 -3.52 7.80
CA LEU A 140 21.07 -2.11 8.14
C LEU A 140 19.80 -1.24 8.03
N ASP A 141 18.92 -1.58 7.09
CA ASP A 141 17.61 -0.97 6.92
C ASP A 141 16.73 -1.27 8.14
N GLU A 142 16.66 -2.53 8.56
CA GLU A 142 15.90 -2.95 9.75
C GLU A 142 16.41 -2.34 11.07
N LEU A 143 17.70 -1.99 11.11
CA LEU A 143 18.31 -1.31 12.26
C LEU A 143 18.11 0.21 12.25
N ASP A 144 17.44 0.77 11.23
CA ASP A 144 17.22 2.21 11.03
C ASP A 144 18.55 3.02 11.08
N VAL A 145 19.65 2.40 10.65
CA VAL A 145 20.98 3.01 10.65
C VAL A 145 21.23 3.78 9.37
N LEU A 146 20.61 3.33 8.27
CA LEU A 146 20.85 3.87 6.94
C LEU A 146 19.67 3.54 6.02
N GLU A 147 18.68 4.44 5.94
CA GLU A 147 17.62 4.38 4.92
C GLU A 147 18.26 4.53 3.54
N PHE A 148 18.47 3.41 2.87
CA PHE A 148 18.82 3.40 1.48
C PHE A 148 17.51 3.34 0.69
N ASP A 149 17.01 4.51 0.27
CA ASP A 149 15.95 4.62 -0.75
C ASP A 149 16.52 4.19 -2.13
N LEU A 150 16.90 2.92 -2.20
CA LEU A 150 17.50 2.26 -3.34
C LEU A 150 16.39 1.42 -3.96
N GLY A 151 15.53 2.07 -4.75
CA GLY A 151 14.35 1.48 -5.39
C GLY A 151 14.62 0.21 -6.22
N GLY A 152 13.58 -0.34 -6.86
CA GLY A 152 13.51 -1.71 -7.40
C GLY A 152 14.64 -2.24 -8.31
N VAL A 153 15.60 -1.40 -8.74
CA VAL A 153 16.85 -1.84 -9.39
C VAL A 153 17.74 -2.65 -8.45
N LEU A 154 17.80 -2.30 -7.15
CA LEU A 154 18.63 -3.04 -6.20
C LEU A 154 18.01 -4.39 -5.87
N GLU A 155 16.70 -4.43 -5.61
CA GLU A 155 15.95 -5.67 -5.37
C GLU A 155 16.09 -6.66 -6.53
N LEU A 156 16.02 -6.16 -7.77
CA LEU A 156 16.32 -6.95 -8.96
C LEU A 156 17.76 -7.49 -8.96
N GLY A 157 18.72 -6.64 -8.58
CA GLY A 157 20.13 -7.02 -8.45
C GLY A 157 20.36 -8.13 -7.41
N LEU A 158 19.70 -8.04 -6.25
CA LEU A 158 19.78 -9.04 -5.18
C LEU A 158 19.17 -10.38 -5.60
N SER A 159 18.00 -10.33 -6.22
CA SER A 159 17.32 -11.51 -6.74
C SER A 159 18.16 -12.21 -7.83
N LEU A 160 18.79 -11.44 -8.73
CA LEU A 160 19.75 -11.98 -9.71
C LEU A 160 21.02 -12.52 -9.05
N GLY A 161 21.44 -11.94 -7.92
CA GLY A 161 22.53 -12.42 -7.08
C GLY A 161 22.30 -13.85 -6.57
N GLY A 162 21.14 -14.12 -5.97
CA GLY A 162 20.77 -15.46 -5.50
C GLY A 162 20.72 -16.51 -6.61
N VAL A 163 20.24 -16.13 -7.80
CA VAL A 163 20.27 -16.99 -9.00
C VAL A 163 21.71 -17.32 -9.39
N ALA A 164 22.58 -16.31 -9.45
CA ALA A 164 23.98 -16.47 -9.82
C ALA A 164 24.75 -17.35 -8.83
N VAL A 165 24.48 -17.19 -7.52
CA VAL A 165 25.02 -18.02 -6.43
C VAL A 165 24.58 -19.48 -6.55
N THR A 166 23.30 -19.73 -6.78
CA THR A 166 22.79 -21.09 -6.98
C THR A 166 23.44 -21.73 -8.20
N LEU A 167 23.52 -21.00 -9.32
CA LEU A 167 24.13 -21.46 -10.56
C LEU A 167 25.61 -21.82 -10.38
N ILE A 168 26.42 -20.94 -9.78
CA ILE A 168 27.85 -21.19 -9.59
C ILE A 168 28.09 -22.37 -8.65
N THR A 169 27.24 -22.53 -7.63
CA THR A 169 27.30 -23.66 -6.69
C THR A 169 27.00 -24.98 -7.39
N VAL A 170 25.94 -25.05 -8.21
CA VAL A 170 25.60 -26.25 -8.99
C VAL A 170 26.71 -26.59 -10.00
N VAL A 171 27.30 -25.58 -10.65
CA VAL A 171 28.46 -25.77 -11.54
C VAL A 171 29.65 -26.33 -10.75
N GLY A 172 29.94 -25.78 -9.58
CA GLY A 172 30.98 -26.29 -8.66
C GLY A 172 30.74 -27.75 -8.27
N GLN A 173 29.52 -28.09 -7.84
CA GLN A 173 29.12 -29.45 -7.49
C GLN A 173 29.26 -30.42 -8.67
N SER A 174 28.86 -30.00 -9.87
CA SER A 174 28.96 -30.83 -11.09
C SER A 174 30.41 -31.18 -11.43
N ARG A 175 31.34 -30.24 -11.21
CA ARG A 175 32.77 -30.40 -11.50
C ARG A 175 33.51 -31.21 -10.44
N ASP A 176 33.07 -31.13 -9.20
CA ASP A 176 33.56 -31.96 -8.09
C ASP A 176 33.15 -33.44 -8.30
N GLY A 177 32.00 -33.67 -8.94
CA GLY A 177 31.54 -35.02 -9.35
C GLY A 177 30.96 -35.87 -8.23
N ARG A 178 30.85 -35.31 -7.02
CA ARG A 178 30.41 -36.02 -5.81
C ARG A 178 28.90 -36.21 -5.75
N TRP A 179 28.19 -35.19 -6.21
CA TRP A 179 26.74 -35.15 -6.19
C TRP A 179 26.14 -35.97 -7.33
N SER A 180 25.01 -36.59 -7.05
CA SER A 180 24.25 -37.37 -8.02
C SER A 180 23.67 -36.47 -9.11
N ARG A 181 23.34 -37.06 -10.26
CA ARG A 181 22.59 -36.36 -11.31
C ARG A 181 21.24 -35.83 -10.80
N GLY A 182 20.64 -36.51 -9.82
CA GLY A 182 19.38 -36.06 -9.19
C GLY A 182 19.57 -34.77 -8.40
N THR A 183 20.62 -34.68 -7.58
CA THR A 183 20.95 -33.45 -6.84
C THR A 183 21.27 -32.29 -7.77
N LEU A 184 22.08 -32.55 -8.82
CA LEU A 184 22.38 -31.52 -9.82
C LEU A 184 21.12 -31.07 -10.58
N ALA A 185 20.22 -32.00 -10.94
CA ALA A 185 18.96 -31.66 -11.58
C ALA A 185 18.04 -30.83 -10.68
N ALA A 186 17.98 -31.13 -9.38
CA ALA A 186 17.24 -30.32 -8.40
C ALA A 186 17.85 -28.91 -8.27
N GLY A 187 19.17 -28.79 -8.29
CA GLY A 187 19.85 -27.48 -8.29
C GLY A 187 19.54 -26.67 -9.55
N TRP A 188 19.61 -27.27 -10.74
CA TRP A 188 19.22 -26.61 -11.99
C TRP A 188 17.74 -26.25 -12.03
N ALA A 189 16.86 -27.11 -11.51
CA ALA A 189 15.45 -26.80 -11.37
C ALA A 189 15.24 -25.59 -10.45
N SER A 190 15.96 -25.51 -9.32
CA SER A 190 15.93 -24.35 -8.42
C SER A 190 16.35 -23.06 -9.13
N VAL A 191 17.40 -23.07 -9.96
CA VAL A 191 17.76 -21.90 -10.80
C VAL A 191 16.60 -21.50 -11.72
N GLY A 192 15.94 -22.47 -12.35
CA GLY A 192 14.78 -22.24 -13.22
C GLY A 192 13.60 -21.63 -12.46
N VAL A 193 13.36 -22.06 -11.21
CA VAL A 193 12.35 -21.46 -10.33
C VAL A 193 12.65 -19.99 -10.08
N HIS A 194 13.86 -19.64 -9.64
CA HIS A 194 14.20 -18.24 -9.35
C HIS A 194 14.11 -17.37 -10.63
N MET A 195 14.50 -17.91 -11.79
CA MET A 195 14.36 -17.23 -13.08
C MET A 195 12.90 -17.09 -13.55
N LEU A 196 11.97 -17.91 -13.05
CA LEU A 196 10.54 -17.78 -13.30
C LEU A 196 9.91 -16.77 -12.32
N VAL A 197 10.32 -16.80 -11.06
CA VAL A 197 9.85 -15.89 -10.00
C VAL A 197 10.21 -14.44 -10.32
N LEU A 198 11.40 -14.17 -10.82
CA LEU A 198 11.85 -12.83 -11.19
C LEU A 198 10.91 -12.07 -12.14
N PRO A 199 10.63 -12.55 -13.37
CA PRO A 199 9.69 -11.88 -14.25
C PRO A 199 8.27 -11.93 -13.70
N LEU A 200 7.87 -12.98 -12.97
CA LEU A 200 6.54 -13.02 -12.38
C LEU A 200 6.37 -11.89 -11.34
N ASN A 201 7.34 -11.66 -10.46
CA ASN A 201 7.29 -10.56 -9.50
C ASN A 201 7.38 -9.19 -10.19
N ILE A 202 8.14 -9.04 -11.28
CA ILE A 202 8.23 -7.75 -12.00
C ILE A 202 6.96 -7.44 -12.78
N PHE A 203 6.40 -8.43 -13.50
CA PHE A 203 5.23 -8.24 -14.35
C PHE A 203 3.91 -8.30 -13.56
N PHE A 204 3.86 -9.07 -12.47
CA PHE A 204 2.68 -9.23 -11.64
C PHE A 204 2.78 -8.54 -10.28
N GLY A 205 3.94 -8.03 -9.84
CA GLY A 205 4.03 -7.21 -8.62
C GLY A 205 3.29 -5.88 -8.72
N THR A 206 3.06 -5.39 -9.94
CA THR A 206 2.15 -4.27 -10.25
C THR A 206 0.68 -4.69 -10.41
N ILE A 207 0.37 -5.98 -10.30
CA ILE A 207 -0.99 -6.52 -10.32
C ILE A 207 -1.23 -7.09 -8.91
N PRO A 208 -1.94 -6.39 -8.00
CA PRO A 208 -2.07 -6.79 -6.59
C PRO A 208 -2.80 -8.12 -6.35
N SER A 209 -3.12 -8.85 -7.42
CA SER A 209 -3.83 -10.12 -7.41
C SER A 209 -3.14 -11.12 -8.34
N GLY A 210 -1.87 -11.45 -8.07
CA GLY A 210 -1.38 -12.75 -8.49
C GLY A 210 -2.35 -13.79 -7.93
N GLY A 211 -3.29 -14.29 -8.75
CA GLY A 211 -4.41 -15.06 -8.25
C GLY A 211 -3.90 -16.19 -7.36
N LEU A 212 -4.60 -16.49 -6.27
CA LEU A 212 -4.19 -17.44 -5.20
C LEU A 212 -3.49 -18.70 -5.73
N VAL A 213 -3.92 -19.19 -6.89
CA VAL A 213 -3.28 -20.29 -7.64
C VAL A 213 -1.78 -20.07 -7.88
N ILE A 214 -1.36 -18.88 -8.33
CA ILE A 214 0.03 -18.52 -8.54
C ILE A 214 0.79 -18.58 -7.22
N GLU A 215 0.25 -18.02 -6.13
CA GLU A 215 0.88 -18.08 -4.80
C GLU A 215 1.07 -19.53 -4.33
N ILE A 216 0.02 -20.35 -4.40
CA ILE A 216 0.08 -21.79 -4.06
C ILE A 216 1.12 -22.53 -4.90
N VAL A 217 1.19 -22.22 -6.21
CA VAL A 217 2.18 -22.81 -7.12
C VAL A 217 3.58 -22.34 -6.75
N MET A 218 3.77 -21.05 -6.46
CA MET A 218 5.06 -20.49 -6.09
C MET A 218 5.58 -21.06 -4.79
N ASP A 219 4.73 -21.25 -3.78
CA ASP A 219 5.14 -21.88 -2.53
C ASP A 219 5.55 -23.35 -2.75
N ALA A 220 4.75 -24.11 -3.49
CA ALA A 220 5.09 -25.49 -3.83
C ALA A 220 6.40 -25.60 -4.63
N VAL A 221 6.63 -24.66 -5.55
CA VAL A 221 7.81 -24.60 -6.41
C VAL A 221 9.04 -24.08 -5.65
N GLY A 222 8.87 -23.21 -4.66
CA GLY A 222 9.92 -22.72 -3.75
C GLY A 222 10.62 -23.85 -2.99
N LEU A 223 9.90 -24.93 -2.67
CA LEU A 223 10.48 -26.12 -2.04
C LEU A 223 11.53 -26.84 -2.89
N VAL A 224 11.63 -26.59 -4.20
CA VAL A 224 12.67 -27.18 -5.06
C VAL A 224 14.08 -26.81 -4.57
N GLY A 225 14.27 -25.56 -4.11
CA GLY A 225 15.53 -25.13 -3.49
C GLY A 225 15.84 -25.90 -2.21
N VAL A 226 14.83 -26.13 -1.37
CA VAL A 226 14.93 -26.91 -0.12
C VAL A 226 15.30 -28.36 -0.41
N VAL A 227 14.69 -28.98 -1.43
CA VAL A 227 15.03 -30.33 -1.88
C VAL A 227 16.48 -30.41 -2.33
N TRP A 228 16.97 -29.41 -3.08
CA TRP A 228 18.37 -29.35 -3.50
C TRP A 228 19.33 -29.21 -2.32
N MET A 229 19.04 -28.33 -1.34
CA MET A 229 19.84 -28.19 -0.12
C MET A 229 19.91 -29.50 0.68
N ALA A 230 18.77 -30.14 0.91
CA ALA A 230 18.69 -31.42 1.63
C ALA A 230 19.43 -32.54 0.89
N ALA A 231 19.31 -32.62 -0.44
CA ALA A 231 20.01 -33.58 -1.27
C ALA A 231 21.54 -33.34 -1.26
N THR A 232 21.97 -32.08 -1.32
CA THR A 232 23.37 -31.66 -1.21
C THR A 232 23.97 -32.10 0.13
N ALA A 233 23.25 -31.87 1.23
CA ALA A 233 23.66 -32.27 2.58
C ALA A 233 23.77 -33.79 2.74
N ARG A 234 22.80 -34.52 2.19
CA ARG A 234 22.72 -35.99 2.23
C ARG A 234 23.87 -36.66 1.48
N GLU A 235 24.21 -36.18 0.29
CA GLU A 235 25.19 -36.80 -0.62
C GLU A 235 26.64 -36.33 -0.41
N MET A 236 26.88 -35.55 0.64
CA MET A 236 28.20 -34.97 0.95
C MET A 236 29.37 -35.93 1.27
N PRO A 237 29.20 -37.17 1.80
CA PRO A 237 30.34 -38.01 2.14
C PRO A 237 30.91 -38.70 0.90
N ILE A 238 32.25 -38.74 0.77
CA ILE A 238 32.94 -39.35 -0.38
C ILE A 238 34.08 -40.26 0.04
N GLU A 239 33.97 -41.51 -0.41
CA GLU A 239 34.90 -42.22 -1.29
C GLU A 239 34.16 -43.49 -1.76
N ASN A 240 34.15 -43.78 -3.07
CA ASN A 240 33.47 -44.92 -3.73
C ASN A 240 31.94 -44.81 -3.94
N ARG A 241 31.60 -44.46 -5.18
CA ARG A 241 30.25 -44.62 -5.74
C ARG A 241 29.97 -46.11 -5.96
N LEU A 242 29.04 -46.69 -5.20
CA LEU A 242 28.31 -47.88 -5.64
C LEU A 242 27.23 -47.45 -6.63
N ALA A 243 27.27 -48.08 -7.81
CA ALA A 243 26.32 -48.15 -8.93
C ALA A 243 25.21 -47.08 -9.06
N ASP A 244 25.13 -46.50 -10.27
CA ASP A 244 23.98 -45.71 -10.73
C ASP A 244 22.64 -46.43 -10.43
N PRO A 245 21.59 -45.71 -9.98
CA PRO A 245 20.28 -46.30 -9.79
C PRO A 245 19.74 -46.83 -11.13
N SER A 246 19.07 -47.98 -11.08
CA SER A 246 18.56 -48.66 -12.28
C SER A 246 17.68 -47.73 -13.15
N PRO A 247 17.73 -47.86 -14.49
CA PRO A 247 17.02 -46.98 -15.43
C PRO A 247 15.49 -46.95 -15.22
N ALA A 248 14.92 -47.95 -14.55
CA ALA A 248 13.51 -47.99 -14.14
C ALA A 248 13.16 -46.89 -13.11
N ARG A 249 14.03 -46.63 -12.12
CA ARG A 249 13.80 -45.56 -11.13
C ARG A 249 13.93 -44.15 -11.74
N GLN A 250 14.74 -43.99 -12.78
CA GLN A 250 14.86 -42.72 -13.50
C GLN A 250 13.63 -42.39 -14.36
N ARG A 251 12.93 -43.40 -14.90
CA ARG A 251 11.68 -43.18 -15.66
C ARG A 251 10.53 -42.70 -14.76
N VAL A 252 10.39 -43.28 -13.56
CA VAL A 252 9.37 -42.85 -12.58
C VAL A 252 9.60 -41.40 -12.13
N ALA A 253 10.87 -41.02 -11.90
CA ALA A 253 11.21 -39.63 -11.55
C ALA A 253 10.92 -38.64 -12.69
N ARG A 254 11.15 -39.00 -13.96
CA ARG A 254 10.83 -38.14 -15.12
C ARG A 254 9.32 -37.96 -15.34
N VAL A 255 8.54 -39.02 -15.14
CA VAL A 255 7.07 -38.95 -15.27
C VAL A 255 6.46 -38.11 -14.16
N GLY A 256 7.01 -38.17 -12.94
CA GLY A 256 6.61 -37.30 -11.84
C GLY A 256 6.86 -35.81 -12.14
N VAL A 257 8.02 -35.45 -12.70
CA VAL A 257 8.34 -34.05 -13.01
C VAL A 257 7.45 -33.49 -14.13
N VAL A 258 7.16 -34.27 -15.18
CA VAL A 258 6.28 -33.81 -16.28
C VAL A 258 4.83 -33.69 -15.81
N ALA A 259 4.33 -34.60 -14.97
CA ALA A 259 2.99 -34.49 -14.39
C ALA A 259 2.83 -33.27 -13.47
N VAL A 260 3.88 -32.91 -12.72
CA VAL A 260 3.86 -31.76 -11.80
C VAL A 260 3.91 -30.42 -12.53
N VAL A 261 4.59 -30.34 -13.68
CA VAL A 261 4.72 -29.07 -14.44
C VAL A 261 3.59 -28.88 -15.46
N VAL A 262 3.10 -29.94 -16.11
CA VAL A 262 2.19 -29.81 -17.26
C VAL A 262 0.71 -29.91 -16.89
N VAL A 263 0.35 -30.71 -15.88
CA VAL A 263 -1.06 -30.91 -15.47
C VAL A 263 -1.69 -29.65 -14.89
N PRO A 264 -1.02 -28.83 -14.06
CA PRO A 264 -1.59 -27.57 -13.59
C PRO A 264 -1.88 -26.59 -14.72
N VAL A 265 -1.00 -26.53 -15.74
CA VAL A 265 -1.15 -25.64 -16.90
C VAL A 265 -2.33 -26.06 -17.79
N ILE A 266 -2.59 -27.36 -17.94
CA ILE A 266 -3.74 -27.85 -18.72
C ILE A 266 -5.05 -27.69 -17.94
N ALA A 267 -5.04 -27.83 -16.61
CA ALA A 267 -6.24 -27.61 -15.77
C ALA A 267 -6.68 -26.13 -15.73
N LEU A 268 -5.76 -25.20 -15.99
CA LEU A 268 -6.03 -23.77 -16.09
C LEU A 268 -6.71 -23.36 -17.41
N ILE A 269 -6.77 -24.24 -18.42
CA ILE A 269 -7.46 -23.99 -19.69
C ILE A 269 -8.88 -24.57 -19.59
N GLN A 270 -9.77 -23.89 -18.86
CA GLN A 270 -11.21 -24.19 -18.87
C GLN A 270 -11.88 -23.50 -20.08
N PRO A 271 -12.89 -24.12 -20.73
CA PRO A 271 -13.68 -23.46 -21.75
C PRO A 271 -14.47 -22.31 -21.12
N GLU A 272 -14.33 -21.09 -21.68
CA GLU A 272 -15.07 -19.88 -21.31
C GLU A 272 -16.59 -20.13 -21.23
N GLN A 273 -17.10 -20.40 -20.03
CA GLN A 273 -18.53 -20.37 -19.72
C GLN A 273 -18.87 -19.44 -18.55
N SER A 274 -17.87 -18.79 -17.93
CA SER A 274 -18.12 -17.76 -16.94
C SER A 274 -18.57 -16.46 -17.61
N PRO A 275 -19.55 -15.74 -17.03
CA PRO A 275 -19.93 -14.40 -17.49
C PRO A 275 -18.69 -13.51 -17.54
N ARG A 276 -18.59 -12.66 -18.57
CA ARG A 276 -17.48 -11.71 -18.70
C ARG A 276 -17.60 -10.71 -17.56
N VAL A 277 -16.71 -10.85 -16.59
CA VAL A 277 -16.49 -9.91 -15.50
C VAL A 277 -15.22 -9.17 -15.88
N ALA A 278 -15.37 -7.97 -16.47
CA ALA A 278 -14.22 -7.16 -16.88
C ALA A 278 -13.53 -6.50 -15.69
N TYR A 279 -14.24 -6.36 -14.56
CA TYR A 279 -13.77 -5.72 -13.33
C TYR A 279 -14.21 -6.56 -12.14
N THR A 280 -13.33 -6.80 -11.18
CA THR A 280 -13.69 -7.36 -9.86
C THR A 280 -13.55 -6.26 -8.82
N GLY A 281 -14.21 -6.36 -7.66
CA GLY A 281 -14.06 -5.35 -6.60
C GLY A 281 -12.63 -5.12 -6.08
N TRP A 282 -11.68 -5.92 -6.56
CA TRP A 282 -10.24 -5.89 -6.27
C TRP A 282 -9.39 -5.31 -7.42
N SER A 283 -9.98 -4.89 -8.55
CA SER A 283 -9.23 -4.24 -9.62
C SER A 283 -8.81 -2.83 -9.16
N GLY A 284 -7.59 -2.74 -8.61
CA GLY A 284 -7.07 -1.62 -7.82
C GLY A 284 -6.86 -0.27 -8.51
N ASN A 285 -7.49 0.01 -9.65
CA ASN A 285 -7.29 1.26 -10.40
C ASN A 285 -8.58 2.09 -10.56
N CYS A 286 -9.63 1.87 -9.77
CA CYS A 286 -10.82 2.75 -9.79
C CYS A 286 -10.60 4.09 -9.04
N TYR A 287 -9.38 4.36 -8.55
CA TYR A 287 -9.03 5.56 -7.77
C TYR A 287 -9.10 6.84 -8.59
N ASP A 288 -8.56 6.79 -9.82
CA ASP A 288 -8.66 7.91 -10.73
C ASP A 288 -10.07 7.90 -11.30
N ARG A 289 -10.95 8.74 -10.73
CA ARG A 289 -12.28 9.04 -11.28
C ARG A 289 -12.11 10.16 -12.31
N PRO A 290 -11.86 9.87 -13.60
CA PRO A 290 -11.79 10.93 -14.59
C PRO A 290 -13.12 11.67 -14.64
N ALA A 291 -13.06 13.00 -14.75
CA ALA A 291 -14.27 13.78 -14.95
C ALA A 291 -15.00 13.29 -16.21
N PHE A 292 -16.33 13.31 -16.18
CA PHE A 292 -17.15 12.77 -17.27
C PHE A 292 -16.79 13.41 -18.62
N GLY A 293 -16.53 14.72 -18.65
CA GLY A 293 -16.21 15.44 -19.88
C GLY A 293 -14.90 15.02 -20.55
N ASP A 294 -13.99 14.39 -19.80
CA ASP A 294 -12.71 13.89 -20.33
C ASP A 294 -12.81 12.47 -20.90
N LEU A 295 -13.89 11.74 -20.56
CA LEU A 295 -14.10 10.37 -21.00
C LEU A 295 -14.66 10.28 -22.42
N LYS A 296 -14.07 9.40 -23.22
CA LYS A 296 -14.69 9.01 -24.49
C LYS A 296 -15.95 8.18 -24.22
N PRO A 297 -16.98 8.24 -25.09
CA PRO A 297 -18.20 7.46 -24.91
C PRO A 297 -17.98 5.96 -24.69
N ALA A 298 -16.94 5.38 -25.30
CA ALA A 298 -16.62 3.96 -25.16
C ALA A 298 -16.02 3.57 -23.80
N GLU A 299 -15.51 4.54 -23.03
CA GLU A 299 -14.83 4.31 -21.74
C GLU A 299 -15.81 4.43 -20.55
N ARG A 300 -16.97 5.07 -20.74
CA ARG A 300 -17.91 5.40 -19.66
C ARG A 300 -18.53 4.20 -18.97
N ASP A 301 -19.00 3.21 -19.75
CA ASP A 301 -19.59 1.98 -19.20
C ASP A 301 -18.54 1.22 -18.37
N ALA A 302 -17.27 1.23 -18.80
CA ALA A 302 -16.16 0.61 -18.07
C ALA A 302 -15.85 1.36 -16.76
N THR A 303 -15.81 2.70 -16.79
CA THR A 303 -15.65 3.53 -15.58
C THR A 303 -16.78 3.27 -14.57
N PHE A 304 -18.02 3.21 -15.04
CA PHE A 304 -19.16 2.86 -14.18
C PHE A 304 -19.02 1.47 -13.56
N LEU A 305 -18.66 0.45 -14.35
CA LEU A 305 -18.49 -0.91 -13.86
C LEU A 305 -17.40 -1.01 -12.80
N CYS A 306 -16.30 -0.26 -12.96
CA CYS A 306 -15.25 -0.12 -11.96
C CYS A 306 -15.83 0.42 -10.64
N LEU A 307 -16.55 1.55 -10.70
CA LEU A 307 -17.16 2.18 -9.52
C LEU A 307 -18.22 1.31 -8.85
N ALA A 308 -19.05 0.66 -9.66
CA ALA A 308 -20.13 -0.22 -9.22
C ALA A 308 -19.63 -1.40 -8.40
N ARG A 309 -18.41 -1.88 -8.66
CA ARG A 309 -17.79 -3.02 -7.96
C ARG A 309 -16.77 -2.60 -6.91
N SER A 310 -16.36 -1.34 -6.88
CA SER A 310 -15.37 -0.85 -5.92
C SER A 310 -15.81 -1.08 -4.48
N THR A 311 -14.90 -1.64 -3.67
CA THR A 311 -15.02 -1.79 -2.22
C THR A 311 -14.23 -0.72 -1.46
N SER A 312 -13.79 0.31 -2.18
CA SER A 312 -12.93 1.37 -1.66
C SER A 312 -13.63 2.19 -0.58
N ASP A 313 -12.84 2.83 0.28
CA ASP A 313 -13.30 3.70 1.37
C ASP A 313 -14.17 3.00 2.44
N GLY A 314 -14.08 1.67 2.52
CA GLY A 314 -14.89 0.86 3.44
C GLY A 314 -16.37 0.82 3.07
N VAL A 315 -16.75 1.33 1.89
CA VAL A 315 -18.12 1.31 1.39
C VAL A 315 -18.35 0.00 0.64
N PRO A 316 -19.41 -0.77 0.97
CA PRO A 316 -19.75 -1.97 0.21
C PRO A 316 -20.02 -1.65 -1.28
N PRO A 317 -19.77 -2.60 -2.19
CA PRO A 317 -19.96 -2.37 -3.62
C PRO A 317 -21.43 -2.10 -3.96
N MET A 318 -21.67 -1.37 -5.06
CA MET A 318 -23.03 -1.04 -5.51
C MET A 318 -23.82 -2.28 -5.87
N PHE A 319 -23.16 -3.26 -6.48
CA PHE A 319 -23.75 -4.52 -6.90
C PHE A 319 -22.91 -5.70 -6.43
N PRO A 320 -23.52 -6.87 -6.20
CA PRO A 320 -22.80 -8.08 -5.83
C PRO A 320 -21.93 -8.59 -6.98
N ASP A 321 -20.82 -9.26 -6.63
CA ASP A 321 -19.78 -9.63 -7.60
C ASP A 321 -20.24 -10.69 -8.62
N GLU A 322 -21.28 -11.46 -8.29
CA GLU A 322 -21.81 -12.54 -9.14
C GLU A 322 -22.65 -12.03 -10.32
N LEU A 323 -23.07 -10.75 -10.32
CA LEU A 323 -23.79 -10.17 -11.44
C LEU A 323 -22.86 -9.98 -12.64
N SER A 324 -23.36 -10.23 -13.85
CA SER A 324 -22.62 -9.91 -15.07
C SER A 324 -22.57 -8.40 -15.30
N ASP A 325 -21.57 -7.94 -16.06
CA ASP A 325 -21.42 -6.53 -16.37
C ASP A 325 -22.63 -5.98 -17.15
N GLU A 326 -23.25 -6.78 -18.03
CA GLU A 326 -24.48 -6.38 -18.72
C GLU A 326 -25.66 -6.23 -17.76
N ALA A 327 -25.75 -7.10 -16.74
CA ALA A 327 -26.79 -7.02 -15.73
C ALA A 327 -26.62 -5.76 -14.88
N ILE A 328 -25.39 -5.44 -14.45
CA ILE A 328 -25.06 -4.23 -13.71
C ILE A 328 -25.44 -2.98 -14.51
N LEU A 329 -25.04 -2.89 -15.79
CA LEU A 329 -25.41 -1.76 -16.67
C LEU A 329 -26.92 -1.64 -16.88
N ALA A 330 -27.65 -2.77 -16.96
CA ALA A 330 -29.11 -2.76 -17.08
C ALA A 330 -29.79 -2.22 -15.81
N TYR A 331 -29.32 -2.63 -14.62
CA TYR A 331 -29.80 -2.08 -13.35
C TYR A 331 -29.49 -0.58 -13.23
N ALA A 332 -28.29 -0.16 -13.59
CA ALA A 332 -27.89 1.24 -13.58
C ALA A 332 -28.79 2.13 -14.45
N ARG A 333 -29.10 1.71 -15.68
CA ARG A 333 -30.04 2.41 -16.57
C ARG A 333 -31.46 2.49 -16.00
N THR A 334 -31.84 1.54 -15.14
CA THR A 334 -33.13 1.56 -14.43
C THR A 334 -33.07 2.52 -13.25
N LEU A 335 -31.96 2.55 -12.49
CA LEU A 335 -31.73 3.52 -11.42
C LEU A 335 -31.81 4.96 -11.92
N CYS A 336 -31.29 5.24 -13.11
CA CYS A 336 -31.39 6.56 -13.75
C CYS A 336 -32.82 7.04 -13.99
N ARG A 337 -33.80 6.13 -14.09
CA ARG A 337 -35.21 6.45 -14.35
C ARG A 337 -36.07 6.43 -13.10
N ALA A 338 -35.48 6.07 -11.96
CA ALA A 338 -36.19 6.02 -10.69
C ALA A 338 -36.61 7.43 -10.27
N LYS A 339 -37.86 7.57 -9.81
CA LYS A 339 -38.47 8.86 -9.50
C LYS A 339 -38.08 9.39 -8.13
N ASP A 340 -37.82 8.47 -7.20
CA ASP A 340 -37.57 8.78 -5.80
C ASP A 340 -36.55 7.83 -5.18
N ARG A 341 -36.24 8.06 -3.90
CA ARG A 341 -35.26 7.27 -3.13
C ARG A 341 -35.76 5.85 -2.86
N GLU A 342 -37.06 5.67 -2.63
CA GLU A 342 -37.67 4.36 -2.34
C GLU A 342 -37.57 3.44 -3.56
N GLU A 343 -37.84 3.96 -4.76
CA GLU A 343 -37.70 3.23 -6.01
C GLU A 343 -36.25 2.84 -6.28
N ARG A 344 -35.28 3.75 -6.05
CA ARG A 344 -33.84 3.45 -6.16
C ARG A 344 -33.42 2.32 -5.22
N GLN A 345 -33.82 2.41 -3.95
CA GLN A 345 -33.55 1.38 -2.96
C GLN A 345 -34.16 0.03 -3.35
N ALA A 346 -35.40 0.01 -3.84
CA ALA A 346 -36.06 -1.22 -4.27
C ALA A 346 -35.35 -1.88 -5.47
N ILE A 347 -34.81 -1.09 -6.39
CA ILE A 347 -34.00 -1.59 -7.52
C ILE A 347 -32.70 -2.22 -7.01
N LEU A 348 -31.98 -1.55 -6.12
CA LEU A 348 -30.73 -2.07 -5.53
C LEU A 348 -30.97 -3.35 -4.71
N MET A 349 -32.03 -3.40 -3.90
CA MET A 349 -32.41 -4.61 -3.15
C MET A 349 -32.70 -5.78 -4.09
N ARG A 350 -33.41 -5.54 -5.20
CA ARG A 350 -33.68 -6.58 -6.22
C ARG A 350 -32.40 -7.08 -6.89
N ALA A 351 -31.39 -6.22 -7.01
CA ALA A 351 -30.08 -6.58 -7.54
C ALA A 351 -29.18 -7.26 -6.50
N GLY A 352 -29.63 -7.46 -5.25
CA GLY A 352 -28.83 -8.07 -4.18
C GLY A 352 -27.77 -7.14 -3.57
N SER A 353 -27.89 -5.82 -3.78
CA SER A 353 -26.96 -4.84 -3.24
C SER A 353 -27.00 -4.79 -1.71
N THR A 354 -25.83 -4.89 -1.08
CA THR A 354 -25.66 -4.72 0.37
C THR A 354 -25.76 -3.24 0.80
N ARG A 355 -25.60 -2.29 -0.12
CA ARG A 355 -25.69 -0.84 0.14
C ARG A 355 -27.03 -0.21 -0.25
N ALA A 356 -28.08 -1.01 -0.42
CA ALA A 356 -29.37 -0.52 -0.93
C ALA A 356 -29.97 0.66 -0.13
N LEU A 357 -29.71 0.72 1.19
CA LEU A 357 -30.16 1.81 2.07
C LEU A 357 -29.37 3.12 1.87
N SER A 358 -28.09 3.01 1.56
CA SER A 358 -27.20 4.15 1.27
C SER A 358 -27.56 4.79 -0.07
N GLY A 359 -28.04 3.99 -1.02
CA GLY A 359 -28.48 4.45 -2.33
C GLY A 359 -27.33 4.53 -3.34
N VAL A 360 -27.53 5.39 -4.36
CA VAL A 360 -26.55 5.66 -5.42
C VAL A 360 -26.56 7.16 -5.72
N ASP A 361 -25.36 7.71 -5.84
CA ASP A 361 -25.13 9.11 -6.11
C ASP A 361 -25.26 9.44 -7.61
N SER A 362 -25.64 10.68 -7.90
CA SER A 362 -25.81 11.14 -9.29
C SER A 362 -24.46 11.18 -10.03
N SER A 363 -23.38 11.45 -9.29
CA SER A 363 -21.99 11.41 -9.77
C SER A 363 -21.56 10.01 -10.22
N ASP A 364 -22.14 8.93 -9.69
CA ASP A 364 -21.89 7.58 -10.17
C ASP A 364 -22.70 7.29 -11.45
N LEU A 365 -23.96 7.74 -11.49
CA LEU A 365 -24.86 7.44 -12.62
C LEU A 365 -24.59 8.26 -13.87
N VAL A 366 -23.85 9.38 -13.76
CA VAL A 366 -23.52 10.25 -14.89
C VAL A 366 -22.82 9.49 -16.03
N TYR A 367 -22.03 8.47 -15.71
CA TYR A 367 -21.35 7.65 -16.72
C TYR A 367 -22.30 6.80 -17.57
N VAL A 368 -23.46 6.43 -17.02
CA VAL A 368 -24.43 5.53 -17.69
C VAL A 368 -25.56 6.31 -18.37
N CYS A 369 -26.00 7.42 -17.77
CA CYS A 369 -27.16 8.19 -18.24
C CYS A 369 -26.93 9.71 -18.16
N PRO A 370 -25.91 10.22 -18.85
CA PRO A 370 -25.52 11.62 -18.75
C PRO A 370 -26.62 12.60 -19.17
N GLU A 371 -27.52 12.21 -20.08
CA GLU A 371 -28.61 13.07 -20.54
C GLU A 371 -29.65 13.31 -19.45
N ILE A 372 -29.86 12.34 -18.54
CA ILE A 372 -30.81 12.45 -17.44
C ILE A 372 -30.18 13.22 -16.28
N ILE A 373 -28.96 12.83 -15.89
CA ILE A 373 -28.24 13.48 -14.79
C ILE A 373 -27.86 14.91 -15.15
N GLY A 374 -27.35 15.15 -16.35
CA GLY A 374 -26.95 16.49 -16.80
C GLY A 374 -28.10 17.47 -17.00
N ALA A 375 -29.35 16.99 -17.07
CA ALA A 375 -30.52 17.87 -17.10
C ALA A 375 -30.78 18.55 -15.74
N THR A 376 -30.36 17.92 -14.64
CA THR A 376 -30.52 18.45 -13.28
C THR A 376 -29.21 18.94 -12.68
N GLN A 377 -28.08 18.32 -13.02
CA GLN A 377 -26.73 18.60 -12.52
C GLN A 377 -25.75 18.72 -13.71
N PRO A 378 -25.83 19.79 -14.52
CA PRO A 378 -24.98 19.97 -15.70
C PRO A 378 -23.48 20.03 -15.38
N GLU A 379 -23.11 20.44 -14.17
CA GLU A 379 -21.75 20.50 -13.67
C GLU A 379 -21.05 19.12 -13.62
N LEU A 380 -21.80 18.04 -13.45
CA LEU A 380 -21.25 16.68 -13.50
C LEU A 380 -20.81 16.25 -14.90
N LEU A 381 -21.19 17.00 -15.95
CA LEU A 381 -20.76 16.74 -17.32
C LEU A 381 -19.47 17.47 -17.70
N TYR A 382 -18.97 18.36 -16.85
CA TYR A 382 -17.77 19.12 -17.14
C TYR A 382 -16.55 18.22 -17.30
N SER A 383 -15.66 18.61 -18.21
CA SER A 383 -14.27 18.14 -18.19
C SER A 383 -13.57 18.66 -16.93
N THR A 384 -12.45 18.04 -16.52
CA THR A 384 -11.63 18.54 -15.41
C THR A 384 -11.25 20.00 -15.65
N LYS A 385 -10.94 20.38 -16.89
CA LYS A 385 -10.63 21.78 -17.23
C LYS A 385 -11.82 22.71 -17.00
N GLU A 386 -13.01 22.36 -17.48
CA GLU A 386 -14.21 23.19 -17.32
C GLU A 386 -14.65 23.27 -15.85
N ALA A 387 -14.55 22.16 -15.10
CA ALA A 387 -14.82 22.13 -13.67
C ALA A 387 -13.86 23.05 -12.90
N ASN A 388 -12.57 23.04 -13.25
CA ASN A 388 -11.58 23.92 -12.64
C ASN A 388 -11.83 25.39 -13.00
N GLU A 389 -12.18 25.70 -14.24
CA GLU A 389 -12.54 27.07 -14.66
C GLU A 389 -13.80 27.57 -13.96
N ALA A 390 -14.84 26.72 -13.84
CA ALA A 390 -16.07 27.03 -13.13
C ALA A 390 -15.83 27.20 -11.62
N GLY A 391 -15.04 26.32 -11.00
CA GLY A 391 -14.64 26.41 -9.61
C GLY A 391 -13.83 27.68 -9.32
N ALA A 392 -12.87 28.03 -10.18
CA ALA A 392 -12.12 29.28 -10.06
C ALA A 392 -13.02 30.52 -10.20
N ALA A 393 -14.01 30.50 -11.10
CA ALA A 393 -14.97 31.58 -11.24
C ALA A 393 -15.88 31.71 -10.02
N TYR A 394 -16.38 30.59 -9.48
CA TYR A 394 -17.16 30.56 -8.23
C TYR A 394 -16.35 31.12 -7.05
N LEU A 395 -15.11 30.64 -6.85
CA LEU A 395 -14.22 31.14 -5.80
C LEU A 395 -13.94 32.65 -5.98
N ALA A 396 -13.77 33.13 -7.21
CA ALA A 396 -13.59 34.55 -7.47
C ALA A 396 -14.84 35.39 -7.11
N GLU A 397 -16.04 34.87 -7.36
CA GLU A 397 -17.30 35.50 -6.97
C GLU A 397 -17.46 35.55 -5.44
N GLU A 398 -17.22 34.42 -4.75
CA GLU A 398 -17.29 34.36 -3.29
C GLU A 398 -16.25 35.28 -2.63
N ASN A 399 -15.02 35.27 -3.12
CA ASN A 399 -13.98 36.21 -2.66
C ASN A 399 -14.38 37.68 -2.88
N ALA A 400 -15.13 38.00 -3.94
CA ALA A 400 -15.56 39.36 -4.23
C ALA A 400 -16.63 39.89 -3.25
N LYS A 401 -17.36 38.99 -2.58
CA LYS A 401 -18.30 39.33 -1.50
C LYS A 401 -17.56 39.80 -0.24
N CYS A 402 -16.39 39.24 0.02
CA CYS A 402 -15.59 39.62 1.18
C CYS A 402 -14.94 41.01 1.03
N ARG A 403 -14.98 41.77 2.12
CA ARG A 403 -14.41 43.12 2.21
C ARG A 403 -13.43 43.22 3.35
N ASP A 404 -12.34 43.96 3.12
CA ASP A 404 -11.39 44.30 4.17
C ASP A 404 -12.11 45.18 5.22
N PRO A 405 -12.29 44.70 6.47
CA PRO A 405 -12.99 45.45 7.52
C PRO A 405 -12.17 46.65 8.01
N TRP A 406 -10.88 46.74 7.62
CA TRP A 406 -9.99 47.83 7.96
C TRP A 406 -9.29 48.46 6.74
N PRO A 407 -10.02 49.01 5.76
CA PRO A 407 -9.46 49.36 4.46
C PRO A 407 -8.47 50.53 4.52
N ARG A 408 -8.60 51.41 5.53
CA ARG A 408 -7.74 52.60 5.73
C ARG A 408 -6.40 52.28 6.41
N THR A 409 -6.28 51.14 7.07
CA THR A 409 -5.03 50.75 7.74
C THR A 409 -4.45 49.54 7.04
N LYS A 410 -3.50 49.83 6.17
CA LYS A 410 -2.86 48.83 5.32
C LYS A 410 -1.77 48.10 6.09
N GLY A 411 -1.80 46.77 6.04
CA GLY A 411 -0.67 45.94 6.46
C GLY A 411 0.50 46.10 5.49
N VAL A 412 1.70 45.69 5.92
CA VAL A 412 2.86 45.50 5.03
C VAL A 412 2.54 44.44 3.99
N VAL A 413 1.88 43.37 4.43
CA VAL A 413 1.20 42.38 3.60
C VAL A 413 -0.21 42.21 4.13
N GLN A 414 -1.15 41.97 3.22
CA GLN A 414 -2.54 41.71 3.58
C GLN A 414 -3.25 40.93 2.47
N ALA A 415 -4.24 40.14 2.85
CA ALA A 415 -5.19 39.50 1.94
C ALA A 415 -6.58 39.44 2.59
N THR A 416 -7.60 39.39 1.75
CA THR A 416 -8.99 39.18 2.15
C THR A 416 -9.57 38.14 1.20
N ALA A 417 -10.19 37.11 1.75
CA ALA A 417 -10.79 36.01 1.01
C ALA A 417 -11.96 35.40 1.79
N VAL A 418 -12.78 34.61 1.11
CA VAL A 418 -13.63 33.65 1.80
C VAL A 418 -12.77 32.53 2.38
N TYR A 419 -13.15 32.01 3.54
CA TYR A 419 -12.52 30.86 4.17
C TYR A 419 -13.58 29.80 4.43
N TYR A 420 -13.38 28.60 3.88
CA TYR A 420 -14.29 27.48 4.04
C TYR A 420 -13.91 26.63 5.26
N LEU A 421 -14.93 26.20 6.01
CA LEU A 421 -14.85 25.36 7.20
C LEU A 421 -15.50 23.99 6.91
N PHE A 422 -15.22 22.95 7.70
CA PHE A 422 -15.91 21.67 7.49
C PHE A 422 -17.40 21.79 7.83
N PRO A 423 -18.28 21.16 7.03
CA PRO A 423 -19.72 21.11 7.30
C PRO A 423 -20.12 20.47 8.63
N ASP A 424 -19.25 19.63 9.20
CA ASP A 424 -19.51 18.85 10.41
C ASP A 424 -19.08 19.56 11.71
N GLY A 425 -18.79 20.86 11.64
CA GLY A 425 -18.58 21.71 12.83
C GLY A 425 -17.13 21.75 13.32
N ASP A 426 -16.18 21.99 12.41
CA ASP A 426 -14.77 22.15 12.77
C ASP A 426 -14.56 23.32 13.76
N PRO A 427 -13.54 23.28 14.62
CA PRO A 427 -13.33 24.29 15.66
C PRO A 427 -12.73 25.61 15.11
N GLY A 428 -12.80 25.85 13.81
CA GLY A 428 -12.33 27.06 13.12
C GLY A 428 -11.10 26.84 12.24
N TYR A 429 -10.15 27.78 12.21
CA TYR A 429 -8.94 27.69 11.39
C TYR A 429 -7.67 28.02 12.17
N SER A 430 -6.51 27.56 11.70
CA SER A 430 -5.24 27.81 12.38
C SER A 430 -4.36 28.83 11.67
N VAL A 431 -3.73 29.72 12.43
CA VAL A 431 -2.60 30.52 11.96
C VAL A 431 -1.35 29.83 12.49
N HIS A 432 -0.53 29.28 11.60
CA HIS A 432 0.56 28.38 11.96
C HIS A 432 1.84 28.62 11.16
N ASP A 433 2.95 28.08 11.67
CA ASP A 433 4.20 27.93 10.95
C ASP A 433 4.19 26.56 10.23
N PRO A 434 4.13 26.51 8.89
CA PRO A 434 3.95 25.25 8.14
C PRO A 434 5.15 24.30 8.25
N ASP A 435 6.33 24.81 8.62
CA ASP A 435 7.55 24.00 8.73
C ASP A 435 7.84 23.58 10.20
N ASP A 436 6.88 23.74 11.12
CA ASP A 436 6.99 23.27 12.51
C ASP A 436 6.02 22.10 12.75
N GLU A 437 6.57 20.88 12.81
CA GLU A 437 5.86 19.60 12.96
C GLU A 437 5.15 19.38 14.32
N ALA A 438 4.83 20.45 15.06
CA ALA A 438 4.11 20.35 16.32
C ALA A 438 2.60 20.55 16.06
N PRO A 439 1.82 19.49 15.76
CA PRO A 439 0.40 19.62 15.50
C PRO A 439 -0.33 20.19 16.72
N VAL A 440 -1.39 20.96 16.45
CA VAL A 440 -2.36 21.34 17.47
C VAL A 440 -3.18 20.10 17.79
N ARG A 441 -3.14 19.58 19.02
CA ARG A 441 -4.02 18.48 19.43
C ARG A 441 -5.46 18.99 19.55
N GLU A 442 -6.36 18.47 18.73
CA GLU A 442 -7.79 18.80 18.71
C GLU A 442 -8.51 18.51 20.04
N GLU A 443 -8.02 17.54 20.83
CA GLU A 443 -8.66 16.91 22.01
C GLU A 443 -8.98 17.83 23.22
N GLU A 444 -8.85 19.15 23.15
CA GLU A 444 -9.07 20.07 24.29
C GLU A 444 -9.64 21.44 23.82
N TYR A 445 -10.70 21.41 23.03
CA TYR A 445 -11.56 22.59 22.79
C TYR A 445 -12.74 22.55 23.77
N ASP A 446 -12.78 23.46 24.75
CA ASP A 446 -13.87 23.55 25.74
C ASP A 446 -14.97 24.56 25.36
N GLY A 447 -14.88 25.16 24.15
CA GLY A 447 -15.82 26.15 23.64
C GLY A 447 -15.81 27.50 24.36
N SER A 448 -14.95 27.73 25.36
CA SER A 448 -15.01 28.93 26.21
C SER A 448 -14.14 30.09 25.72
N THR A 449 -13.23 29.87 24.77
CA THR A 449 -12.36 30.93 24.24
C THR A 449 -12.17 30.87 22.72
N LEU A 450 -12.25 32.03 22.06
CA LEU A 450 -12.16 32.19 20.60
C LEU A 450 -10.81 31.75 20.02
N THR A 451 -9.73 31.88 20.79
CA THR A 451 -8.40 31.49 20.35
C THR A 451 -7.79 30.44 21.28
N ARG A 452 -7.23 29.39 20.69
CA ARG A 452 -6.44 28.38 21.41
C ARG A 452 -4.99 28.40 20.94
N LEU A 453 -4.10 28.36 21.92
CA LEU A 453 -2.66 28.54 21.74
C LEU A 453 -1.92 27.20 21.77
N SER A 454 -1.28 26.87 20.65
CA SER A 454 -0.09 26.04 20.61
C SER A 454 1.15 26.94 20.48
N ARG A 455 2.36 26.41 20.70
CA ARG A 455 3.59 27.22 20.71
C ARG A 455 3.82 27.99 19.40
N SER A 456 3.49 27.37 18.28
CA SER A 456 3.73 27.85 16.90
C SER A 456 2.46 27.88 16.04
N SER A 457 1.31 27.62 16.64
CA SER A 457 0.02 27.63 15.96
C SER A 457 -1.04 28.21 16.88
N VAL A 458 -1.96 28.99 16.31
CA VAL A 458 -3.12 29.56 16.99
C VAL A 458 -4.35 29.11 16.25
N LEU A 459 -5.19 28.29 16.89
CA LEU A 459 -6.52 27.96 16.41
C LEU A 459 -7.45 29.14 16.72
N VAL A 460 -8.23 29.55 15.73
CA VAL A 460 -9.21 30.64 15.78
C VAL A 460 -10.57 30.04 15.48
N GLY A 461 -11.43 29.96 16.49
CA GLY A 461 -12.80 29.49 16.36
C GLY A 461 -13.73 30.53 15.74
N HIS A 462 -14.94 30.08 15.41
CA HIS A 462 -16.08 30.87 14.95
C HIS A 462 -17.14 31.00 16.07
N ILE A 463 -18.09 31.91 15.90
CA ILE A 463 -19.18 32.17 16.85
C ILE A 463 -20.44 31.41 16.45
N GLU A 464 -20.76 31.38 15.15
CA GLU A 464 -21.94 30.72 14.60
C GLU A 464 -21.60 29.41 13.91
N ASP A 465 -22.56 28.48 13.84
CA ASP A 465 -22.39 27.22 13.11
C ASP A 465 -22.46 27.50 11.59
N ILE A 466 -21.34 27.94 11.05
CA ILE A 466 -21.17 28.41 9.67
C ILE A 466 -20.17 27.53 8.90
N ILE A 467 -20.42 27.39 7.60
CA ILE A 467 -19.57 26.63 6.67
C ILE A 467 -18.53 27.50 5.95
N ASP A 468 -18.70 28.83 5.99
CA ASP A 468 -17.78 29.80 5.42
C ASP A 468 -17.82 31.15 6.15
N LEU A 469 -16.71 31.89 6.07
CA LEU A 469 -16.59 33.25 6.64
C LEU A 469 -15.70 34.13 5.79
N CYS A 470 -15.79 35.46 6.00
CA CYS A 470 -14.87 36.39 5.37
C CYS A 470 -13.63 36.61 6.25
N LEU A 471 -12.48 36.12 5.79
CA LEU A 471 -11.21 36.23 6.47
C LEU A 471 -10.35 37.35 5.87
N THR A 472 -9.92 38.29 6.71
CA THR A 472 -8.86 39.26 6.38
C THR A 472 -7.64 39.03 7.25
N VAL A 473 -6.48 38.84 6.64
CA VAL A 473 -5.19 38.74 7.33
C VAL A 473 -4.33 39.97 7.05
N LYS A 474 -3.65 40.50 8.06
CA LYS A 474 -2.75 41.67 7.92
C LYS A 474 -1.51 41.52 8.79
N ALA A 475 -0.35 41.85 8.25
CA ALA A 475 0.88 41.95 9.04
C ALA A 475 1.37 43.41 9.16
N PHE A 476 1.81 43.82 10.34
CA PHE A 476 2.32 45.18 10.60
C PHE A 476 3.73 45.16 11.19
N ARG A 477 4.55 46.16 10.86
CA ARG A 477 5.91 46.32 11.46
C ARG A 477 5.86 46.65 12.95
N THR A 478 4.77 47.26 13.38
CA THR A 478 4.55 47.74 14.75
C THR A 478 3.13 47.42 15.17
N ALA A 479 2.88 47.35 16.48
CA ALA A 479 1.54 47.11 17.02
C ALA A 479 0.53 48.13 16.46
N PRO A 480 -0.53 47.69 15.76
CA PRO A 480 -1.53 48.59 15.21
C PRO A 480 -2.51 49.05 16.32
N PRO A 481 -3.22 50.17 16.11
CA PRO A 481 -4.16 50.72 17.09
C PRO A 481 -5.14 49.68 17.62
N ARG A 482 -5.42 49.73 18.93
CA ARG A 482 -6.45 48.89 19.55
C ARG A 482 -7.81 49.48 19.22
N ARG A 483 -8.68 48.70 18.58
CA ARG A 483 -10.00 49.14 18.15
C ARG A 483 -11.01 48.03 18.41
N ALA A 484 -11.50 47.95 19.64
CA ALA A 484 -12.46 46.93 20.05
C ALA A 484 -13.91 47.30 19.69
N ALA A 485 -14.20 48.60 19.59
CA ALA A 485 -15.53 49.08 19.23
C ALA A 485 -16.00 48.57 17.86
N GLY A 486 -17.19 47.95 17.84
CA GLY A 486 -17.82 47.39 16.65
C GLY A 486 -17.41 45.95 16.32
N TRP A 487 -16.72 45.28 17.25
CA TRP A 487 -16.39 43.86 17.19
C TRP A 487 -17.02 43.14 18.39
N ASP A 488 -17.44 41.90 18.21
CA ASP A 488 -18.05 41.11 19.27
C ASP A 488 -16.97 40.50 20.17
N LEU A 489 -15.87 40.07 19.57
CA LEU A 489 -14.74 39.46 20.26
C LEU A 489 -13.41 39.98 19.74
N VAL A 490 -12.49 40.29 20.66
CA VAL A 490 -11.12 40.69 20.33
C VAL A 490 -10.12 40.05 21.28
N ASP A 491 -9.26 39.19 20.74
CA ASP A 491 -8.26 38.45 21.50
C ASP A 491 -6.85 38.68 20.94
N GLU A 492 -5.87 38.93 21.81
CA GLU A 492 -4.46 39.06 21.44
C GLU A 492 -3.58 38.02 22.15
N VAL A 493 -2.92 37.19 21.36
CA VAL A 493 -2.14 36.03 21.82
C VAL A 493 -0.71 36.04 21.28
N PRO A 494 0.25 35.41 21.97
CA PRO A 494 1.60 35.23 21.44
C PRO A 494 1.65 34.09 20.41
N ILE A 495 2.50 34.21 19.38
CA ILE A 495 2.81 33.13 18.45
C ILE A 495 4.30 33.17 18.08
N VAL A 496 4.91 32.02 17.83
CA VAL A 496 6.31 31.90 17.43
C VAL A 496 6.41 31.37 16.01
N SER A 497 7.19 32.06 15.17
CA SER A 497 7.58 31.57 13.84
C SER A 497 9.03 31.11 13.90
N ARG A 498 9.27 29.81 13.73
CA ARG A 498 10.60 29.17 13.74
C ARG A 498 11.23 29.11 12.37
N SER A 499 10.42 28.96 11.32
CA SER A 499 10.87 29.00 9.93
C SER A 499 11.00 30.43 9.42
N GLY A 500 10.27 31.37 10.03
CA GLY A 500 10.07 32.72 9.49
C GLY A 500 8.86 32.79 8.57
N ARG A 501 7.98 31.79 8.63
CA ARG A 501 6.68 31.75 7.98
C ARG A 501 5.56 31.66 9.01
N LEU A 502 4.48 32.40 8.75
CA LEU A 502 3.19 32.26 9.40
C LEU A 502 2.12 32.42 8.33
N THR A 503 1.21 31.47 8.23
CA THR A 503 0.11 31.50 7.25
C THR A 503 -1.16 30.90 7.85
N VAL A 504 -2.25 31.02 7.12
CA VAL A 504 -3.45 30.19 7.29
C VAL A 504 -3.48 29.15 6.17
N PRO A 505 -4.15 27.99 6.37
CA PRO A 505 -4.38 27.02 5.30
C PRO A 505 -5.06 27.65 4.09
N GLU A 506 -4.55 27.34 2.91
CA GLU A 506 -5.18 27.67 1.64
C GLU A 506 -6.04 26.49 1.20
N LEU A 507 -7.11 26.77 0.44
CA LEU A 507 -7.98 25.73 -0.07
C LEU A 507 -7.20 24.84 -1.06
N THR A 508 -6.99 23.57 -0.68
CA THR A 508 -6.35 22.53 -1.51
C THR A 508 -7.39 21.71 -2.26
N GLU A 509 -6.99 21.13 -3.39
CA GLU A 509 -7.83 20.17 -4.11
C GLU A 509 -8.06 18.93 -3.22
N GLY A 510 -9.31 18.70 -2.81
CA GLY A 510 -9.73 17.50 -2.08
C GLY A 510 -10.16 17.72 -0.62
N ASP A 511 -9.61 18.72 0.07
CA ASP A 511 -9.85 18.90 1.51
C ASP A 511 -11.10 19.76 1.82
N GLY A 512 -11.57 20.54 0.84
CA GLY A 512 -12.78 21.38 0.97
C GLY A 512 -12.70 22.51 2.00
N VAL A 513 -11.55 22.68 2.67
CA VAL A 513 -11.33 23.62 3.77
C VAL A 513 -10.11 24.48 3.50
N GLY A 514 -10.20 25.77 3.85
CA GLY A 514 -9.12 26.72 3.67
C GLY A 514 -9.53 28.02 3.01
N ALA A 515 -8.56 28.92 2.86
CA ALA A 515 -8.76 30.19 2.19
C ALA A 515 -8.96 30.02 0.67
N GLY A 516 -10.05 30.60 0.14
CA GLY A 516 -10.36 30.60 -1.29
C GLY A 516 -9.44 31.48 -2.16
N ALA A 517 -8.39 32.07 -1.59
CA ALA A 517 -7.35 32.81 -2.32
C ALA A 517 -5.99 32.68 -1.61
N PRO A 518 -4.87 32.87 -2.33
CA PRO A 518 -3.53 32.78 -1.75
C PRO A 518 -3.32 33.74 -0.57
N MET A 519 -2.71 33.22 0.50
CA MET A 519 -2.52 33.92 1.77
C MET A 519 -1.05 34.32 1.97
N PRO A 520 -0.77 35.58 2.32
CA PRO A 520 0.60 36.06 2.42
C PRO A 520 1.29 35.54 3.69
N ASN A 521 2.62 35.41 3.64
CA ASN A 521 3.41 35.18 4.84
C ASN A 521 3.28 36.34 5.84
N LEU A 522 2.70 36.07 7.01
CA LEU A 522 2.45 37.04 8.07
C LEU A 522 3.69 37.32 8.95
N ALA A 523 4.73 36.47 8.89
CA ALA A 523 5.98 36.63 9.62
C ALA A 523 6.96 37.58 8.91
N ILE A 524 6.56 38.84 8.73
CA ILE A 524 7.30 39.84 7.94
C ILE A 524 8.70 40.21 8.46
N ALA A 525 9.02 39.86 9.71
CA ALA A 525 10.34 40.07 10.31
C ALA A 525 11.21 38.79 10.31
N GLY A 526 10.76 37.73 9.62
CA GLY A 526 11.40 36.42 9.61
C GLY A 526 11.17 35.65 10.92
N LYS A 527 12.15 34.84 11.31
CA LYS A 527 12.10 34.00 12.51
C LYS A 527 11.96 34.85 13.77
N GLY A 528 11.04 34.51 14.66
CA GLY A 528 10.93 35.19 15.95
C GLY A 528 9.55 35.14 16.62
N HIS A 529 9.39 36.02 17.59
CA HIS A 529 8.17 36.17 18.39
C HIS A 529 7.25 37.23 17.80
N TYR A 530 5.99 36.85 17.63
CA TYR A 530 4.93 37.69 17.12
C TYR A 530 3.76 37.76 18.10
N ARG A 531 2.93 38.76 17.88
CA ARG A 531 1.63 38.93 18.49
C ARG A 531 0.59 38.79 17.40
N LEU A 532 -0.40 37.97 17.68
CA LEU A 532 -1.54 37.75 16.82
C LEU A 532 -2.76 38.31 17.53
N ARG A 533 -3.47 39.23 16.89
CA ARG A 533 -4.73 39.78 17.38
C ARG A 533 -5.85 39.38 16.43
N VAL A 534 -6.83 38.66 16.95
CA VAL A 534 -8.03 38.26 16.22
C VAL A 534 -9.16 39.20 16.62
N TYR A 535 -9.91 39.64 15.62
CA TYR A 535 -11.18 40.31 15.79
C TYR A 535 -12.24 39.49 15.07
N VAL A 536 -13.37 39.24 15.74
CA VAL A 536 -14.51 38.53 15.17
C VAL A 536 -15.77 39.33 15.42
N ARG A 537 -16.61 39.40 14.40
CA ARG A 537 -17.95 39.94 14.50
C ARG A 537 -18.92 39.13 13.65
N THR A 538 -20.15 39.07 14.10
CA THR A 538 -21.26 38.55 13.29
C THR A 538 -22.12 39.73 12.83
N ASP A 539 -22.48 39.74 11.55
CA ASP A 539 -23.47 40.66 10.97
C ASP A 539 -24.60 39.81 10.36
N ASP A 540 -25.74 40.42 10.05
CA ASP A 540 -26.94 39.75 9.53
C ASP A 540 -26.69 38.95 8.22
N ALA A 541 -25.52 39.09 7.60
CA ALA A 541 -25.16 38.49 6.32
C ALA A 541 -24.02 37.45 6.36
N ALA A 542 -23.10 37.49 7.33
CA ALA A 542 -21.95 36.57 7.45
C ALA A 542 -21.12 36.85 8.73
N GLU A 543 -20.34 35.86 9.16
CA GLU A 543 -19.27 36.06 10.13
C GLU A 543 -18.01 36.65 9.46
N GLU A 544 -17.39 37.64 10.10
CA GLU A 544 -16.20 38.31 9.59
C GLU A 544 -15.03 38.25 10.58
N HIS A 545 -13.87 37.81 10.08
CA HIS A 545 -12.64 37.67 10.86
C HIS A 545 -11.56 38.62 10.36
N LEU A 546 -10.92 39.33 11.29
CA LEU A 546 -9.70 40.09 11.04
C LEU A 546 -8.55 39.56 11.90
N VAL A 547 -7.56 38.95 11.27
CA VAL A 547 -6.34 38.47 11.92
C VAL A 547 -5.20 39.45 11.66
N VAL A 548 -4.59 39.92 12.74
CA VAL A 548 -3.53 40.91 12.67
C VAL A 548 -2.27 40.41 13.36
N VAL A 549 -1.17 40.31 12.62
CA VAL A 549 0.13 39.83 13.10
C VAL A 549 1.15 40.97 13.15
N PHE A 550 1.90 41.08 14.24
CA PHE A 550 2.98 42.06 14.36
C PHE A 550 4.09 41.57 15.29
N PRO A 551 5.36 42.00 15.11
CA PRO A 551 6.45 41.61 16.00
C PRO A 551 6.17 42.00 17.46
N GLY A 552 6.44 41.08 18.39
CA GLY A 552 6.32 41.39 19.82
C GLY A 552 6.69 40.22 20.74
N ALA A 553 7.46 40.52 21.79
CA ALA A 553 7.99 39.51 22.71
C ALA A 553 7.07 39.18 23.91
N SER A 554 5.92 39.84 24.03
CA SER A 554 4.99 39.62 25.15
C SER A 554 4.37 38.23 25.08
N ARG A 555 4.47 37.47 26.18
CA ARG A 555 3.84 36.16 26.34
C ARG A 555 2.43 36.21 26.93
N LYS A 556 1.92 37.42 27.27
CA LYS A 556 0.62 37.57 27.93
C LYS A 556 -0.52 37.44 26.92
N ARG A 557 -1.54 36.65 27.22
CA ARG A 557 -2.84 36.74 26.51
C ARG A 557 -3.57 38.00 26.98
N LEU A 558 -4.20 38.71 26.06
CA LEU A 558 -5.05 39.86 26.35
C LEU A 558 -6.40 39.64 25.68
N SER A 559 -7.47 39.56 26.46
CA SER A 559 -8.83 39.68 25.93
C SER A 559 -9.25 41.14 26.06
N LEU A 560 -9.61 41.76 24.94
CA LEU A 560 -10.02 43.16 24.90
C LEU A 560 -11.55 43.18 24.89
N LYS A 561 -12.14 43.82 25.91
CA LYS A 561 -13.59 44.04 25.93
C LYS A 561 -13.97 45.01 24.80
N PRO A 562 -15.00 44.70 23.99
CA PRO A 562 -15.57 45.60 22.97
C PRO A 562 -15.83 47.03 23.45
#